data_AF-A0AAU2JBX6-F1
#
_entry.id   AF-A0AAU2JBX6-F1
#
_cell.length_a   1.000
_cell.length_b   1.000
_cell.length_c   1.000
_cell.angle_alpha   90.00
_cell.angle_beta   90.00
_cell.angle_gamma   90.00
#
_symmetry.space_group_name_H-M   'P 1'
#
loop_
_entity.id
_entity.type
_entity.pdbx_description
1 polymer ?
#
loop_
_entity_poly.entity_id
_entity_poly.type
_entity_poly.pdbx_seq_one_letter_code
_entity_poly.pdbx_strand_id
1 'polypeptide(L)' 'MDAAVTQLRADGHEIRDEDVARLSPFMRHHVNMLGRYFFELPDLPGGLRPRRDKHAADAE' A
#
# COMPACT_ATOMS: atom_id res chain seq x y z
N MET A 1 0.85 -5.66 -2.04
CA MET A 1 1.84 -5.40 -0.98
C MET A 1 3.26 -5.55 -1.48
N ASP A 2 3.58 -6.62 -2.23
CA ASP A 2 4.91 -6.88 -2.79
C ASP A 2 5.55 -5.67 -3.51
N ALA A 3 4.82 -5.05 -4.44
CA ALA A 3 5.31 -3.89 -5.20
C ALA A 3 5.74 -2.70 -4.32
N ALA A 4 5.09 -2.49 -3.17
CA ALA A 4 5.48 -1.42 -2.24
C ALA A 4 6.78 -1.76 -1.50
N VAL A 5 6.98 -3.04 -1.15
CA VAL A 5 8.22 -3.54 -0.52
C VAL A 5 9.38 -3.45 -1.51
N THR A 6 9.16 -3.80 -2.78
CA THR A 6 10.17 -3.66 -3.84
C THR A 6 10.62 -2.22 -4.00
N GLN A 7 9.69 -1.25 -4.03
CA GLN A 7 10.06 0.16 -4.12
C GLN A 7 10.82 0.65 -2.88
N LEU A 8 10.43 0.25 -1.68
CA LEU A 8 11.16 0.61 -0.46
C LEU A 8 12.61 0.07 -0.46
N ARG A 9 12.83 -1.15 -0.96
CA ARG A 9 14.18 -1.73 -1.12
C ARG A 9 14.99 -0.96 -2.15
N ALA A 10 14.37 -0.57 -3.27
CA ALA A 10 15.02 0.24 -4.30
C ALA A 10 15.43 1.64 -3.79
N ASP A 11 14.62 2.23 -2.90
CA ASP A 11 14.91 3.50 -2.25
C ASP A 11 16.00 3.41 -1.16
N GLY A 12 16.59 2.22 -0.95
CA GLY A 12 17.70 2.00 -0.02
C GLY A 12 17.28 1.73 1.42
N HIS A 13 15.99 1.46 1.68
CA HIS A 13 15.56 1.08 3.02
C HIS A 13 15.93 -0.38 3.32
N GLU A 14 16.54 -0.61 4.47
CA GLU A 14 16.85 -1.95 4.95
C GLU A 14 15.57 -2.66 5.39
N ILE A 15 15.09 -3.60 4.56
CA ILE A 15 13.91 -4.42 4.84
C ILE A 15 14.33 -5.87 4.97
N ARG A 16 14.24 -6.41 6.18
CA ARG A 16 14.55 -7.80 6.50
C ARG A 16 13.43 -8.71 6.00
N ASP A 17 13.78 -9.87 5.45
CA ASP A 17 12.79 -10.82 4.92
C ASP A 17 11.83 -11.35 6.00
N GLU A 18 12.29 -11.40 7.25
CA GLU A 18 11.47 -11.72 8.43
C GLU A 18 10.34 -10.71 8.67
N ASP A 19 10.55 -9.42 8.37
CA ASP A 19 9.52 -8.39 8.50
C ASP A 19 8.51 -8.47 7.35
N VAL A 20 8.97 -8.79 6.15
CA VAL A 20 8.09 -9.01 4.98
C VAL A 20 7.17 -10.19 5.23
N ALA A 21 7.68 -11.28 5.79
CA ALA A 21 6.89 -12.45 6.15
C ALA A 21 5.81 -12.14 7.21
N ARG A 22 6.04 -11.14 8.07
CA ARG A 22 5.07 -10.67 9.09
C ARG A 22 4.04 -9.68 8.57
N LEU A 23 4.26 -9.06 7.41
CA LEU A 23 3.26 -8.20 6.76
C LEU A 23 2.09 -9.02 6.16
N SER A 24 2.36 -10.23 5.64
CA SER A 24 1.36 -11.14 5.09
C SER A 24 0.26 -11.58 6.09
N PRO A 25 0.59 -11.96 7.34
CA PRO A 25 -0.43 -12.31 8.35
C PRO A 25 -1.18 -11.10 8.92
N PHE A 26 -0.85 -9.85 8.53
CA PHE A 26 -1.59 -8.65 8.94
C PHE A 26 -2.79 -8.33 8.02
N MET A 27 -3.15 -9.23 7.12
CA MET A 27 -4.45 -9.22 6.45
C MET A 27 -5.52 -9.53 7.50
N ARG A 28 -5.91 -8.50 8.26
CA ARG A 28 -6.75 -8.63 9.45
C ARG A 28 -8.06 -9.31 9.07
N HIS A 29 -8.39 -10.40 9.78
CA HIS A 29 -9.72 -11.02 9.86
C HIS A 29 -10.87 -10.04 10.21
N HIS A 30 -10.56 -8.76 10.43
CA HIS A 30 -11.44 -7.70 10.95
C HIS A 30 -11.81 -6.64 9.90
N VAL A 31 -11.36 -6.74 8.64
CA VAL A 31 -11.99 -5.97 7.55
C VAL A 31 -13.31 -6.65 7.21
N ASN A 32 -14.31 -6.44 8.06
CA ASN A 32 -15.66 -6.87 7.77
C ASN A 32 -16.30 -5.80 6.88
N MET A 33 -16.57 -6.15 5.62
CA MET A 33 -17.45 -5.35 4.76
C MET A 33 -18.90 -5.53 5.25
N LEU A 34 -19.26 -4.86 6.34
CA LEU A 34 -20.63 -4.84 6.85
C LEU A 34 -21.41 -3.77 6.09
N GLY A 35 -22.33 -4.20 5.23
CA GLY A 35 -23.17 -3.32 4.42
C GLY A 35 -22.82 -3.30 2.94
N ARG A 36 -23.66 -2.65 2.14
CA ARG A 36 -23.48 -2.53 0.69
C ARG A 36 -22.70 -1.25 0.40
N TYR A 37 -21.39 -1.37 0.22
CA TYR A 37 -20.54 -0.25 -0.18
C TYR A 37 -20.56 -0.14 -1.70
N PHE A 38 -21.04 0.99 -2.21
CA PHE A 38 -20.94 1.34 -3.62
C PHE A 38 -19.83 2.37 -3.76
N PHE A 39 -18.75 1.99 -4.43
CA PHE A 39 -17.69 2.91 -4.84
C PHE A 39 -17.84 3.11 -6.33
N GLU A 40 -18.19 4.31 -6.74
CA GLU A 40 -18.08 4.70 -8.15
C GLU A 40 -16.60 4.78 -8.46
N LEU A 41 -16.12 3.84 -9.28
CA LEU A 41 -14.75 3.87 -9.77
C LEU A 41 -14.72 4.91 -10.90
N PRO A 42 -14.04 6.07 -10.73
CA PRO A 42 -13.85 6.99 -11.83
C PRO A 42 -12.96 6.35 -12.90
N ASP A 43 -13.02 6.87 -14.13
CA ASP A 43 -12.12 6.42 -15.20
C ASP A 43 -10.67 6.73 -14.79
N LEU A 44 -9.96 5.68 -14.40
CA LEU A 44 -8.60 5.71 -13.89
C LEU A 44 -7.75 4.87 -14.85
N PRO A 45 -6.51 5.29 -15.15
CA PRO A 45 -5.64 4.63 -16.13
C PRO A 45 -5.19 3.20 -15.75
N GLY A 46 -5.81 2.57 -14.74
CA GLY A 46 -5.40 1.29 -14.19
C GLY A 46 -4.04 1.37 -13.48
N GLY A 47 -3.67 0.30 -12.78
CA GLY A 47 -2.36 0.17 -12.15
C GLY A 47 -2.26 0.68 -10.71
N LEU A 48 -1.03 0.64 -10.19
CA LEU A 48 -0.74 1.02 -8.81
C LEU A 48 -0.57 2.53 -8.69
N ARG A 49 -1.22 3.12 -7.69
CA ARG A 49 -0.96 4.52 -7.33
C ARG A 49 0.52 4.69 -6.93
N PRO A 50 1.19 5.77 -7.35
CA PRO A 50 2.54 6.08 -6.90
C PRO A 50 2.63 6.11 -5.37
N ARG A 51 3.76 5.62 -4.82
CA ARG A 51 4.03 5.68 -3.38
C ARG A 51 4.04 7.15 -2.96
N ARG A 52 3.29 7.47 -1.89
CA ARG A 52 3.30 8.83 -1.32
C ARG A 52 4.65 9.12 -0.68
N ASP A 53 5.27 10.22 -1.10
CA ASP A 53 6.46 10.76 -0.47
C ASP A 53 6.08 11.40 0.88
N LYS A 54 6.86 11.13 1.93
CA LYS A 54 6.61 11.64 3.29
C LYS A 54 7.38 12.94 3.57
N HIS A 55 8.34 13.27 2.70
CA HIS A 55 9.24 14.42 2.78
C HIS A 55 8.93 15.49 1.73
N ALA A 56 8.08 15.17 0.75
CA ALA A 56 7.45 16.20 -0.08
C ALA A 56 6.70 17.15 0.86
N ALA A 57 7.17 18.41 0.92
CA ALA A 57 6.42 19.47 1.57
C ALA A 57 5.01 19.49 0.98
N ASP A 58 4.00 19.51 1.84
CA ASP A 58 2.60 19.64 1.44
C ASP A 58 2.52 20.91 0.57
N ALA A 59 2.41 20.73 -0.74
CA ALA A 59 2.22 21.84 -1.66
C ALA A 59 0.76 22.25 -1.52
N GLU A 60 0.54 23.32 -0.75
CA GLU A 60 -0.73 24.03 -0.60
C GLU A 60 -1.32 24.46 -1.96
#